data_AF-A0A7H1M9F0-F1
#
_entry.id   AF-A0A7H1M9F0-F1
#
_cell.length_a   1.000
_cell.length_b   1.000
_cell.length_c   1.000
_cell.angle_alpha   90.00
_cell.angle_beta   90.00
_cell.angle_gamma   90.00
#
_symmetry.space_group_name_H-M   'P 1'
#
loop_
_entity.id
_entity.type
_entity.pdbx_description
1 polymer ?
#
loop_
_entity_poly.entity_id
_entity_poly.type
_entity_poly.pdbx_seq_one_letter_code
_entity_poly.pdbx_strand_id
1 'polypeptide(L)'
;MLPGFKLSLGLTVLCLSLLVVLPFAMMAVKAGEIGWTAFWQTISEPNVLAAVWLSLKMSFYAMLTNIVFGTLVAWVLVRYEFPGRNLANALVDLPFALPPPP
;
A
#
# COMPACT_ATOMS: atom_id res chain seq x y z
N MET A 1 9.73 34.21 13.93
CA MET A 1 8.84 33.03 13.91
C MET A 1 7.42 33.55 13.72
N LEU A 2 6.78 33.29 12.57
CA LEU A 2 5.47 33.86 12.26
C LEU A 2 4.41 33.41 13.30
N PRO A 3 3.80 34.32 14.07
CA PRO A 3 2.72 34.01 15.00
C PRO A 3 1.48 33.63 14.17
N GLY A 4 1.22 32.33 14.04
CA GLY A 4 0.12 31.80 13.23
C GLY A 4 0.45 30.51 12.45
N PHE A 5 1.74 30.16 12.32
CA PHE A 5 2.16 28.97 11.56
C PHE A 5 1.56 27.67 12.11
N LYS A 6 1.49 27.52 13.44
CA LYS A 6 0.88 26.35 14.09
C LYS A 6 -0.64 26.26 13.84
N LEU A 7 -1.32 27.40 13.74
CA LEU A 7 -2.77 27.46 13.50
C LEU A 7 -3.09 27.13 12.03
N SER A 8 -2.34 27.73 11.10
CA SER A 8 -2.47 27.45 9.67
C SER A 8 -2.12 25.99 9.33
N LEU A 9 -1.06 25.43 9.92
CA LEU A 9 -0.73 24.01 9.79
C LEU A 9 -1.81 23.09 10.38
N GLY A 10 -2.35 23.42 11.56
CA GLY A 10 -3.45 22.65 12.15
C GLY A 10 -4.68 22.62 11.24
N LEU A 11 -5.04 23.77 10.66
CA LEU A 11 -6.17 23.88 9.74
C LEU A 11 -5.94 23.10 8.43
N THR A 12 -4.76 23.19 7.82
CA THR A 12 -4.47 22.45 6.57
C THR A 12 -4.42 20.95 6.80
N VAL A 13 -3.79 20.48 7.88
CA VAL A 13 -3.79 19.06 8.27
C VAL A 13 -5.21 18.59 8.55
N LEU A 14 -6.03 19.39 9.23
CA LEU A 14 -7.43 19.05 9.52
C LEU A 14 -8.25 18.98 8.23
N CYS A 15 -8.13 19.94 7.31
CA CYS A 15 -8.80 19.91 6.01
C CYS A 15 -8.39 18.69 5.17
N LEU A 16 -7.09 18.36 5.09
CA LEU A 16 -6.59 17.17 4.38
C LEU A 16 -7.09 15.88 5.02
N SER A 17 -7.05 15.81 6.35
CA SER A 17 -7.56 14.65 7.10
C SER A 17 -9.05 14.46 6.87
N LEU A 18 -9.84 15.55 6.93
CA LEU A 18 -11.28 15.48 6.69
C LEU A 18 -11.58 15.02 5.26
N LEU A 19 -10.81 15.50 4.27
CA LEU A 19 -10.93 15.11 2.87
C LEU A 19 -10.70 13.60 2.68
N VAL A 20 -9.78 12.99 3.41
CA VAL A 20 -9.51 11.53 3.36
C VAL A 20 -10.50 10.75 4.21
N VAL A 21 -10.83 11.22 5.41
CA VAL A 21 -11.70 10.49 6.34
C VAL A 21 -13.14 10.44 5.83
N LEU A 22 -13.62 11.45 5.11
CA LEU A 22 -15.00 11.52 4.64
C LEU A 22 -15.39 10.37 3.67
N PRO A 23 -14.63 10.02 2.61
CA PRO A 23 -14.94 8.86 1.77
C PRO A 23 -14.79 7.53 2.52
N PHE A 24 -13.80 7.41 3.41
CA PHE A 24 -13.64 6.21 4.23
C PHE A 24 -14.80 6.02 5.22
N ALA A 25 -15.29 7.12 5.82
CA ALA A 25 -16.46 7.12 6.69
C ALA A 25 -17.72 6.72 5.90
N MET A 26 -17.90 7.25 4.67
CA MET A 26 -19.00 6.82 3.80
C MET A 26 -18.92 5.33 3.47
N MET A 27 -17.73 4.80 3.17
CA MET A 27 -17.53 3.36 2.95
C MET A 27 -17.86 2.54 4.21
N ALA A 28 -17.49 3.03 5.39
CA ALA A 28 -17.80 2.36 6.66
C ALA A 28 -19.31 2.36 6.96
N VAL A 29 -20.02 3.47 6.69
CA VAL A 29 -21.49 3.53 6.84
C VAL A 29 -22.16 2.60 5.84
N LYS A 30 -21.72 2.59 4.57
CA LYS A 30 -22.22 1.66 3.54
C LYS A 30 -22.00 0.20 3.90
N ALA A 31 -20.85 -0.14 4.49
CA ALA A 31 -20.58 -1.47 5.00
C ALA A 31 -21.47 -1.84 6.21
N GLY A 32 -21.85 -0.85 7.03
CA GLY A 32 -22.80 -1.01 8.12
C GLY A 32 -24.26 -1.19 7.68
N GLU A 33 -24.67 -0.56 6.58
CA GLU A 33 -26.04 -0.67 6.01
C GLU A 33 -26.38 -2.08 5.50
N ILE A 34 -25.37 -2.89 5.17
CA ILE A 34 -25.55 -4.27 4.71
C ILE A 34 -26.15 -5.14 5.85
N GLY A 35 -26.03 -4.70 7.10
CA GLY A 35 -26.53 -5.41 8.28
C GLY A 35 -25.57 -6.51 8.74
N TRP A 36 -25.40 -6.63 10.05
CA TRP A 36 -24.47 -7.59 10.68
C TRP A 36 -24.66 -9.02 10.19
N THR A 37 -25.91 -9.42 9.91
CA THR A 37 -26.27 -10.75 9.38
C THR A 37 -25.81 -10.98 7.94
N ALA A 38 -26.01 -10.03 7.02
CA ALA A 38 -25.57 -10.18 5.64
C ALA A 38 -24.05 -10.00 5.49
N PHE A 39 -23.42 -9.24 6.38
CA PHE A 39 -21.96 -9.18 6.51
C PHE A 39 -21.39 -10.55 6.88
N TRP A 40 -21.96 -11.21 7.90
CA TRP A 40 -21.57 -12.57 8.29
C TRP A 40 -21.87 -13.61 7.19
N GLN A 41 -22.98 -13.47 6.45
CA GLN A 41 -23.28 -14.36 5.32
C GLN A 41 -22.29 -14.18 4.17
N THR A 42 -21.96 -12.95 3.79
CA THR A 42 -20.96 -12.66 2.74
C THR A 42 -19.58 -13.18 3.11
N ILE A 43 -19.14 -12.97 4.37
CA ILE A 43 -17.84 -13.47 4.82
C ILE A 43 -17.81 -14.99 4.94
N SER A 44 -18.92 -15.61 5.34
CA SER A 44 -19.02 -17.08 5.45
C SER A 44 -19.23 -17.75 4.09
N GLU A 45 -19.36 -16.98 3.02
CA GLU A 45 -19.50 -17.53 1.68
C GLU A 45 -18.18 -18.21 1.29
N PRO A 46 -18.22 -19.49 0.87
CA PRO A 46 -17.01 -20.27 0.61
C PRO A 46 -16.11 -19.63 -0.45
N ASN A 47 -16.68 -18.87 -1.39
CA ASN A 47 -15.94 -18.13 -2.40
C ASN A 47 -15.10 -16.99 -1.81
N VAL A 48 -15.65 -16.25 -0.83
CA VAL A 48 -14.96 -15.12 -0.18
C VAL A 48 -13.82 -15.63 0.68
N LEU A 49 -14.06 -16.68 1.47
CA LEU A 49 -13.01 -17.34 2.26
C LEU A 49 -11.89 -17.92 1.38
N ALA A 50 -12.25 -18.56 0.27
CA ALA A 50 -11.28 -19.07 -0.69
C ALA A 50 -10.44 -17.94 -1.31
N ALA A 51 -11.07 -16.82 -1.68
CA ALA A 51 -10.37 -15.67 -2.24
C ALA A 51 -9.42 -15.01 -1.22
N VAL A 52 -9.85 -14.88 0.04
CA VAL A 52 -9.00 -14.35 1.14
C VAL A 52 -7.80 -15.27 1.36
N TRP A 53 -8.03 -16.58 1.47
CA TRP A 53 -6.94 -17.54 1.69
C TRP A 53 -5.98 -17.61 0.51
N LEU A 54 -6.49 -17.54 -0.72
CA LEU A 54 -5.69 -17.48 -1.93
C LEU A 54 -4.81 -16.23 -1.94
N SER A 55 -5.40 -15.07 -1.66
CA SER A 55 -4.69 -13.79 -1.61
C SER A 55 -3.62 -13.80 -0.52
N LEU A 56 -3.93 -14.35 0.66
CA LEU A 56 -2.99 -14.47 1.78
C LEU A 56 -1.82 -15.39 1.43
N LYS A 57 -2.09 -16.55 0.82
CA LYS A 57 -1.04 -17.47 0.36
C LYS A 57 -0.19 -16.83 -0.73
N MET A 58 -0.81 -16.21 -1.73
CA MET A 58 -0.09 -15.54 -2.81
C MET A 58 0.80 -14.42 -2.29
N SER A 59 0.27 -13.55 -1.43
CA SER A 59 1.05 -12.45 -0.84
C SER A 59 2.16 -12.96 0.07
N PHE A 60 1.94 -14.05 0.81
CA PHE A 60 2.97 -14.67 1.64
C PHE A 60 4.13 -15.23 0.80
N TYR A 61 3.84 -16.01 -0.25
CA TYR A 61 4.87 -16.53 -1.13
C TYR A 61 5.58 -15.43 -1.92
N ALA A 62 4.83 -14.41 -2.38
CA ALA A 62 5.39 -13.24 -3.04
C ALA A 62 6.32 -12.46 -2.09
N MET A 63 5.92 -12.23 -0.85
CA MET A 63 6.74 -11.58 0.17
C MET A 63 8.02 -12.37 0.44
N LEU A 64 7.93 -13.68 0.64
CA LEU A 64 9.09 -14.52 0.94
C LEU A 64 10.09 -14.54 -0.21
N THR A 65 9.58 -14.64 -1.44
CA THR A 65 10.40 -14.55 -2.67
C THR A 65 11.03 -13.17 -2.78
N ASN A 66 10.26 -12.10 -2.59
CA ASN A 66 10.75 -10.72 -2.66
C ASN A 66 11.83 -10.43 -1.60
N ILE A 67 11.70 -11.00 -0.40
CA ILE A 67 12.73 -10.86 0.64
C ILE A 67 14.02 -11.54 0.20
N VAL A 68 13.95 -12.78 -0.31
CA VAL A 68 15.15 -13.52 -0.71
C VAL A 68 15.85 -12.82 -1.87
N PHE A 69 15.15 -12.58 -2.97
CA PHE A 69 15.74 -11.96 -4.17
C PHE A 69 16.07 -10.48 -3.95
N GLY A 70 15.18 -9.72 -3.32
CA GLY A 70 15.40 -8.31 -3.02
C GLY A 70 16.59 -8.10 -2.10
N THR A 71 16.76 -8.92 -1.06
CA THR A 71 17.92 -8.84 -0.17
C THR A 71 19.21 -9.23 -0.90
N LEU A 72 19.19 -10.27 -1.74
CA LEU A 72 20.36 -10.67 -2.54
C LEU A 72 20.79 -9.53 -3.49
N VAL A 73 19.85 -8.95 -4.23
CA VAL A 73 20.12 -7.83 -5.14
C VAL A 73 20.65 -6.62 -4.38
N ALA A 74 19.98 -6.21 -3.29
CA ALA A 74 20.43 -5.09 -2.47
C ALA A 74 21.83 -5.33 -1.88
N TRP A 75 22.11 -6.55 -1.42
CA TRP A 75 23.41 -6.93 -0.89
C TRP A 75 24.51 -6.84 -1.95
N VAL A 76 24.27 -7.35 -3.16
CA VAL A 76 25.23 -7.25 -4.27
C VAL A 76 25.47 -5.79 -4.66
N LEU A 77 24.42 -4.99 -4.78
CA LEU A 77 24.51 -3.58 -5.17
C LEU A 77 25.22 -2.70 -4.14
N VAL A 78 25.17 -3.04 -2.85
CA VAL A 78 25.84 -2.29 -1.78
C VAL A 78 27.28 -2.79 -1.55
N ARG A 79 27.51 -4.09 -1.66
CA ARG A 79 28.80 -4.70 -1.29
C ARG A 79 29.80 -4.78 -2.46
N TYR A 80 29.33 -4.80 -3.71
CA TYR A 80 30.19 -4.94 -4.90
C TYR A 80 30.10 -3.72 -5.82
N GLU A 81 31.26 -3.13 -6.13
CA GLU A 81 31.39 -2.08 -7.14
C GLU A 81 31.72 -2.72 -8.50
N PHE A 82 30.68 -3.14 -9.23
CA PHE A 82 30.82 -3.71 -10.57
C PHE A 82 30.50 -2.66 -11.65
N PRO A 83 31.14 -2.72 -12.85
CA PRO A 83 31.00 -1.74 -13.93
C PRO A 83 29.64 -1.76 -14.68
N GLY A 84 28.55 -2.09 -13.99
CA GLY A 84 27.16 -2.06 -14.48
C GLY A 84 26.14 -1.68 -13.39
N ARG A 85 26.61 -1.31 -12.18
CA ARG A 85 25.78 -1.01 -11.00
C ARG A 85 24.78 0.12 -11.23
N ASN A 86 25.17 1.15 -11.98
CA ASN A 86 24.30 2.29 -12.25
C ASN A 86 23.09 1.94 -13.13
N LEU A 87 23.27 1.00 -14.08
CA LEU A 87 22.17 0.49 -14.91
C LEU A 87 21.19 -0.34 -14.09
N ALA A 88 21.70 -1.21 -13.20
CA ALA A 88 20.88 -1.99 -12.29
C ALA A 88 20.07 -1.11 -11.31
N ASN A 89 20.70 -0.08 -10.73
CA ASN A 89 20.00 0.91 -9.90
C ASN A 89 18.87 1.61 -10.68
N ALA A 90 19.16 2.11 -11.89
CA ALA A 90 18.18 2.79 -12.71
C ALA A 90 16.98 1.89 -13.05
N LEU A 91 17.20 0.60 -13.33
CA LEU A 91 16.11 -0.36 -13.60
C LEU A 91 15.23 -0.61 -12.37
N VAL A 92 15.80 -0.59 -11.17
CA VAL A 92 15.04 -0.75 -9.91
C VAL A 92 14.19 0.49 -9.61
N ASP A 93 14.68 1.69 -9.91
CA ASP A 93 13.97 2.95 -9.68
C ASP A 93 12.96 3.28 -10.81
N LEU A 94 13.18 2.76 -12.02
CA LEU A 94 12.35 2.98 -13.20
C LEU A 94 10.84 2.71 -13.00
N PRO A 95 10.38 1.59 -12.40
CA PRO A 95 8.95 1.34 -12.21
C PRO A 95 8.27 2.40 -11.35
N PHE A 96 9.01 3.11 -10.48
CA PHE A 96 8.47 4.20 -9.67
C PHE A 96 8.51 5.55 -10.40
N ALA A 97 9.41 5.69 -11.37
CA ALA A 97 9.54 6.89 -12.20
C ALA A 97 8.56 6.90 -13.38
N LEU A 98 8.02 5.75 -13.78
CA LEU A 98 7.08 5.65 -14.89
C LEU A 98 5.66 6.05 -14.43
N PRO A 99 5.06 7.11 -15.00
CA PRO A 99 3.65 7.41 -14.75
C PRO A 99 2.78 6.25 -15.25
N PRO A 100 1.68 5.91 -14.55
CA PRO A 100 0.80 4.83 -14.98
C PRO A 100 0.25 5.09 -16.39
N PRO A 101 0.00 4.04 -17.19
CA PRO A 101 -0.60 4.19 -18.51
C PRO A 101 -1.98 4.86 -18.43
N PRO A 102 -2.37 5.65 -19.45
CA PRO A 102 -3.62 6.42 -19.47
C PRO A 102 -4.88 5.56 -19.52
#